data_AF-A0A2V7L990-F1
#
_entry.id   AF-A0A2V7L990-F1
#
_cell.length_a   1.000
_cell.length_b   1.000
_cell.length_c   1.000
_cell.angle_alpha   90.00
_cell.angle_beta   90.00
_cell.angle_gamma   90.00
#
_symmetry.space_group_name_H-M   'P 1'
#
loop_
_entity.id
_entity.type
_entity.pdbx_description
1 polymer ?
#
loop_
_entity_poly.entity_id
_entity_poly.type
_entity_poly.pdbx_seq_one_letter_code
_entity_poly.pdbx_strand_id
1 'polypeptide(L)'
;MRPRPTVLVALGSLACGGGATPGKVTPQSPQQTLAQFMSAVKENNIERMGALWGSERGAATTWMKSDQLRERLSVVQKYVDHAGYRVIEGPLPVPGHDNMQTFKVELQRQAGCTVVFPVDLVRTKNGGWVVNDVHLGSIPTPGTSCRQ
;
A
#
# COMPACT_ATOMS: atom_id res chain seq x y z
N MET A 1 0.32 71.62 -6.32
CA MET A 1 -0.97 70.94 -6.09
C MET A 1 -1.18 69.90 -7.18
N ARG A 2 -1.68 68.71 -6.80
CA ARG A 2 -1.98 67.49 -7.58
C ARG A 2 -0.82 66.52 -7.88
N PRO A 3 -0.71 65.42 -7.12
CA PRO A 3 0.03 64.21 -7.49
C PRO A 3 -0.92 63.18 -8.14
N ARG A 4 -0.43 62.29 -9.01
CA ARG A 4 -1.03 60.96 -9.32
C ARG A 4 -0.23 60.18 -10.39
N PRO A 5 -0.32 58.83 -10.44
CA PRO A 5 0.79 57.97 -10.02
C PRO A 5 1.17 56.89 -11.06
N THR A 6 2.35 56.32 -10.87
CA THR A 6 2.86 55.10 -11.50
C THR A 6 1.90 53.92 -11.27
N VAL A 7 1.39 53.31 -12.34
CA VAL A 7 0.62 52.06 -12.26
C VAL A 7 1.59 50.89 -12.49
N LEU A 8 2.03 50.28 -11.39
CA LEU A 8 2.64 48.94 -11.39
C LEU A 8 1.49 47.92 -11.49
N VAL A 9 1.44 47.17 -12.60
CA VAL A 9 0.60 45.98 -12.72
C VAL A 9 1.36 44.82 -12.08
N ALA A 10 1.03 44.52 -10.82
CA ALA A 10 1.53 43.34 -10.13
C ALA A 10 0.71 42.11 -10.52
N LEU A 11 1.42 41.06 -10.95
CA LEU A 11 0.92 39.72 -11.22
C LEU A 11 0.21 39.16 -9.98
N GLY A 12 -1.08 38.87 -10.12
CA GLY A 12 -1.84 38.04 -9.19
C GLY A 12 -1.84 36.59 -9.65
N SER A 13 -0.77 35.86 -9.36
CA SER A 13 -0.78 34.39 -9.42
C SER A 13 -1.70 33.91 -8.29
N LEU A 14 -2.87 33.38 -8.65
CA LEU A 14 -3.72 32.59 -7.77
C LEU A 14 -2.96 31.30 -7.39
N ALA A 15 -2.10 31.41 -6.37
CA ALA A 15 -1.56 30.27 -5.67
C ALA A 15 -2.69 29.65 -4.84
N CYS A 16 -3.44 28.73 -5.43
CA CYS A 16 -4.14 27.69 -4.69
C CYS A 16 -3.09 26.72 -4.11
N GLY A 17 -2.29 27.23 -3.17
CA GLY A 17 -1.43 26.43 -2.31
C GLY A 17 -2.28 25.79 -1.23
N GLY A 18 -3.02 24.74 -1.61
CA GLY A 18 -3.57 23.79 -0.65
C GLY A 18 -2.39 23.07 -0.02
N GLY A 19 -1.91 23.57 1.11
CA GLY A 19 -0.90 22.93 1.92
C GLY A 19 -1.39 21.55 2.35
N ALA A 20 -0.95 20.52 1.62
CA ALA A 20 -0.99 19.17 2.12
C ALA A 20 0.00 19.11 3.29
N THR A 21 -0.52 19.27 4.51
CA THR A 21 0.16 18.77 5.70
C THR A 21 0.63 17.35 5.39
N PRO A 22 1.85 16.93 5.80
CA PRO A 22 2.25 15.52 5.79
C PRO A 22 1.46 14.73 6.84
N GLY A 23 0.14 14.80 6.77
CA GLY A 23 -0.79 14.01 7.54
C GLY A 23 -0.77 12.64 6.91
N LYS A 24 -0.19 11.69 7.63
CA LYS A 24 -0.39 10.23 7.53
C LYS A 24 -1.66 9.92 6.72
N VAL A 25 -1.52 9.75 5.41
CA VAL A 25 -2.65 9.51 4.51
C VAL A 25 -3.08 8.08 4.80
N THR A 26 -4.04 7.93 5.71
CA THR A 26 -4.73 6.65 5.86
C THR A 26 -5.32 6.33 4.49
N PRO A 27 -4.96 5.19 3.87
CA PRO A 27 -5.48 4.85 2.57
C PRO A 27 -7.00 4.93 2.55
N GLN A 28 -7.55 5.65 1.58
CA GLN A 28 -8.99 5.93 1.54
C GLN A 28 -9.76 4.76 0.90
N SER A 29 -9.08 3.91 0.13
CA SER A 29 -9.66 2.75 -0.54
C SER A 29 -8.77 1.51 -0.41
N PRO A 30 -9.36 0.31 -0.55
CA PRO A 30 -8.61 -0.94 -0.53
C PRO A 30 -7.62 -1.02 -1.71
N GLN A 31 -8.02 -0.56 -2.90
CA GLN A 31 -7.13 -0.48 -4.07
C GLN A 31 -5.89 0.38 -3.78
N GLN A 32 -6.08 1.55 -3.17
CA GLN A 32 -4.99 2.47 -2.84
C GLN A 32 -4.07 1.87 -1.78
N THR A 33 -4.64 1.18 -0.78
CA THR A 33 -3.88 0.46 0.27
C THR A 33 -2.98 -0.60 -0.34
N LEU A 34 -3.53 -1.44 -1.23
CA LEU A 34 -2.78 -2.47 -1.92
C LEU A 34 -1.64 -1.86 -2.74
N ALA A 35 -1.92 -0.81 -3.52
CA ALA A 35 -0.90 -0.15 -4.33
C ALA A 35 0.24 0.44 -3.49
N GLN A 36 -0.10 1.11 -2.38
CA GLN A 36 0.91 1.66 -1.47
C GLN A 36 1.73 0.55 -0.78
N PHE A 37 1.09 -0.57 -0.41
CA PHE A 37 1.76 -1.71 0.18
C PHE A 37 2.75 -2.34 -0.80
N MET A 38 2.33 -2.57 -2.05
CA MET A 38 3.19 -3.11 -3.10
C MET A 38 4.37 -2.16 -3.43
N SER A 39 4.15 -0.84 -3.42
CA SER A 39 5.25 0.14 -3.51
C SER A 39 6.23 0.00 -2.36
N ALA A 40 5.74 -0.13 -1.13
CA ALA A 40 6.59 -0.30 0.05
C ALA A 40 7.38 -1.62 0.03
N VAL A 41 6.78 -2.71 -0.50
CA VAL A 41 7.47 -3.98 -0.75
C VAL A 41 8.63 -3.78 -1.73
N LYS A 42 8.39 -3.07 -2.85
CA LYS A 42 9.40 -2.81 -3.87
C LYS A 42 10.54 -1.93 -3.36
N GLU A 43 10.22 -0.99 -2.48
CA GLU A 43 11.19 -0.12 -1.79
C GLU A 43 11.94 -0.85 -0.64
N ASN A 44 11.57 -2.10 -0.33
CA ASN A 44 12.02 -2.82 0.86
C ASN A 44 11.84 -2.01 2.16
N ASN A 45 10.77 -1.22 2.23
CA ASN A 45 10.49 -0.32 3.34
C ASN A 45 9.57 -1.02 4.36
N ILE A 46 10.17 -1.79 5.26
CA ILE A 46 9.46 -2.58 6.27
C ILE A 46 8.60 -1.72 7.20
N GLU A 47 9.03 -0.49 7.53
CA GLU A 47 8.25 0.43 8.36
C GLU A 47 6.96 0.86 7.65
N ARG A 48 7.06 1.25 6.38
CA ARG A 48 5.91 1.63 5.55
C ARG A 48 4.99 0.44 5.30
N MET A 49 5.54 -0.76 5.09
CA MET A 49 4.76 -1.99 5.04
C MET A 49 3.97 -2.20 6.33
N GLY A 50 4.59 -2.00 7.50
CA GLY A 50 3.93 -2.16 8.80
C GLY A 50 2.84 -1.13 9.10
N ALA A 51 2.90 0.06 8.50
CA ALA A 51 1.82 1.05 8.57
C ALA A 51 0.60 0.66 7.72
N LEU A 52 0.77 -0.23 6.75
CA LEU A 52 -0.24 -0.68 5.79
C LEU A 52 -0.66 -2.14 6.01
N TRP A 53 0.03 -2.87 6.87
CA TRP A 53 -0.26 -4.26 7.23
C TRP A 53 -0.81 -4.34 8.65
N GLY A 54 -1.82 -5.17 8.89
CA GLY A 54 -2.44 -5.27 10.20
C GLY A 54 -3.68 -6.13 10.24
N SER A 55 -4.65 -5.73 11.05
CA SER A 55 -5.95 -6.39 11.20
C SER A 55 -7.05 -5.34 11.37
N GLU A 56 -8.27 -5.78 11.69
CA GLU A 56 -9.37 -4.88 12.08
C GLU A 56 -8.99 -3.90 13.20
N ARG A 57 -8.03 -4.29 14.07
CA ARG A 57 -7.51 -3.45 15.16
C ARG A 57 -6.73 -2.23 14.65
N GLY A 58 -6.36 -2.20 13.38
CA GLY A 58 -5.50 -1.20 12.76
C GLY A 58 -4.14 -1.78 12.32
N ALA A 59 -3.27 -0.87 11.86
CA ALA A 59 -1.91 -1.19 11.47
C ALA A 59 -1.15 -1.92 12.59
N ALA A 60 -0.36 -2.93 12.24
CA ALA A 60 0.38 -3.75 13.20
C ALA A 60 1.38 -2.94 14.02
N THR A 61 1.88 -1.83 13.47
CA THR A 61 2.76 -0.88 14.18
C THR A 61 2.19 -0.33 15.49
N THR A 62 0.87 -0.37 15.69
CA THR A 62 0.25 0.18 16.91
C THR A 62 0.11 -0.84 18.04
N TRP A 63 0.27 -2.14 17.77
CA TRP A 63 0.00 -3.19 18.76
C TRP A 63 0.97 -4.38 18.72
N MET A 64 1.75 -4.56 17.66
CA MET A 64 2.77 -5.60 17.53
C MET A 64 4.13 -5.05 17.96
N LYS A 65 4.95 -5.87 18.63
CA LYS A 65 6.32 -5.48 18.95
C LYS A 65 7.12 -5.27 17.65
N SER A 66 8.02 -4.28 17.65
CA SER A 66 8.72 -3.85 16.44
C SER A 66 9.65 -4.91 15.85
N ASP A 67 10.28 -5.73 16.70
CA ASP A 67 11.10 -6.88 16.33
C ASP A 67 10.30 -7.98 15.66
N GLN A 68 9.21 -8.40 16.29
CA GLN A 68 8.28 -9.39 15.75
C GLN A 68 7.69 -8.92 14.40
N LEU A 69 7.29 -7.65 14.32
CA LEU A 69 6.75 -7.06 13.09
C LEU A 69 7.78 -7.09 11.96
N ARG A 70 9.03 -6.71 12.26
CA ARG A 70 10.12 -6.69 11.30
C ARG A 70 10.43 -8.09 10.78
N GLU A 71 10.50 -9.10 11.65
CA GLU A 71 10.74 -10.49 11.23
C GLU A 71 9.67 -10.98 10.26
N ARG A 72 8.39 -10.80 10.62
CA ARG A 72 7.26 -11.23 9.79
C ARG A 72 7.24 -10.52 8.44
N LEU A 73 7.38 -9.19 8.45
CA LEU A 73 7.36 -8.41 7.21
C LEU A 73 8.60 -8.63 6.36
N SER A 74 9.74 -9.01 6.93
CA SER A 74 10.93 -9.40 6.14
C SER A 74 10.67 -10.68 5.34
N VAL A 75 9.91 -11.63 5.88
CA VAL A 75 9.49 -12.83 5.13
C VAL A 75 8.50 -12.44 4.04
N VAL A 76 7.47 -11.66 4.37
CA VAL A 76 6.49 -11.17 3.39
C VAL A 76 7.17 -10.42 2.25
N GLN A 77 8.09 -9.51 2.57
CA GLN A 77 8.84 -8.72 1.59
C GLN A 77 9.59 -9.62 0.62
N LYS A 78 10.30 -10.66 1.10
CA LYS A 78 11.01 -11.60 0.23
C LYS A 78 10.10 -12.38 -0.70
N TYR A 79 8.91 -12.76 -0.23
CA TYR A 79 7.94 -13.53 -1.03
C TYR A 79 7.23 -12.69 -2.08
N VAL A 80 7.00 -11.41 -1.78
CA VAL A 80 6.19 -10.49 -2.59
C VAL A 80 7.06 -9.46 -3.33
N ASP A 81 8.39 -9.49 -3.19
CA ASP A 81 9.29 -8.67 -4.01
C ASP A 81 9.14 -9.03 -5.50
N HIS A 82 9.22 -8.00 -6.33
CA HIS A 82 8.80 -8.09 -7.73
C HIS A 82 9.54 -7.14 -8.66
N ALA A 83 9.56 -7.49 -9.94
CA ALA A 83 9.88 -6.59 -11.03
C ALA A 83 8.68 -5.72 -11.42
N GLY A 84 7.47 -6.29 -11.31
CA GLY A 84 6.20 -5.62 -11.56
C GLY A 84 5.05 -6.44 -10.98
N TYR A 85 3.88 -5.84 -10.86
CA TYR A 85 2.66 -6.56 -10.49
C TYR A 85 1.45 -5.96 -11.20
N ARG A 86 0.38 -6.75 -11.30
CA ARG A 86 -0.93 -6.27 -11.73
C ARG A 86 -2.03 -6.93 -10.93
N VAL A 87 -3.11 -6.18 -10.69
CA VAL A 87 -4.35 -6.74 -10.17
C VAL A 87 -5.08 -7.37 -11.35
N ILE A 88 -5.37 -8.67 -11.27
CA ILE A 88 -6.09 -9.40 -12.32
C ILE A 88 -7.58 -9.58 -11.98
N GLU A 89 -7.93 -9.47 -10.71
CA GLU A 89 -9.32 -9.54 -10.23
C GLU A 89 -9.46 -8.79 -8.89
N GLY A 90 -10.62 -8.17 -8.66
CA GLY A 90 -10.99 -7.53 -7.40
C GLY A 90 -11.10 -6.00 -7.45
N PRO A 91 -11.53 -5.37 -6.33
CA PRO A 91 -11.81 -6.02 -5.05
C PRO A 91 -13.08 -6.87 -5.09
N LEU A 92 -13.02 -8.07 -4.53
CA LEU A 92 -14.18 -8.94 -4.32
C LEU A 92 -14.51 -9.03 -2.83
N PRO A 93 -15.79 -9.14 -2.43
CA PRO A 93 -16.14 -9.43 -1.06
C PRO A 93 -15.64 -10.82 -0.65
N VAL A 94 -15.19 -10.96 0.60
CA VAL A 94 -14.82 -12.27 1.16
C VAL A 94 -16.06 -12.89 1.82
N PRO A 95 -16.50 -14.10 1.43
CA PRO A 95 -17.69 -14.74 2.01
C PRO A 95 -17.60 -14.85 3.54
N GLY A 96 -18.63 -14.41 4.25
CA GLY A 96 -18.68 -14.41 5.71
C GLY A 96 -17.93 -13.26 6.39
N HIS A 97 -17.35 -12.32 5.63
CA HIS A 97 -16.58 -11.20 6.15
C HIS A 97 -16.95 -9.87 5.47
N ASP A 98 -17.92 -9.14 6.04
CA ASP A 98 -18.46 -7.88 5.47
C ASP A 98 -17.44 -6.74 5.39
N ASN A 99 -16.37 -6.82 6.18
CA ASN A 99 -15.31 -5.83 6.27
C ASN A 99 -14.03 -6.23 5.53
N MET A 100 -14.03 -7.36 4.82
CA MET A 100 -12.88 -7.83 4.07
C MET A 100 -13.11 -7.78 2.57
N GLN A 101 -12.04 -7.48 1.86
CA GLN A 101 -11.99 -7.55 0.42
C GLN A 101 -10.73 -8.28 -0.02
N THR A 102 -10.84 -9.07 -1.09
CA THR A 102 -9.73 -9.81 -1.66
C THR A 102 -9.44 -9.34 -3.08
N PHE A 103 -8.17 -9.35 -3.44
CA PHE A 103 -7.68 -9.14 -4.80
C PHE A 103 -6.92 -10.38 -5.26
N LYS A 104 -7.03 -10.74 -6.54
CA LYS A 104 -6.03 -11.62 -7.16
C LYS A 104 -4.96 -10.75 -7.80
N VAL A 105 -3.72 -10.96 -7.37
CA VAL A 105 -2.55 -10.23 -7.83
C VAL A 105 -1.68 -11.17 -8.63
N GLU A 106 -1.32 -10.78 -9.85
CA GLU A 106 -0.23 -11.38 -10.59
C GLU A 106 1.05 -10.60 -10.31
N LEU A 107 2.09 -11.32 -9.91
CA LEU A 107 3.39 -10.81 -9.53
C LEU A 107 4.46 -11.31 -10.50
N GLN A 108 5.22 -10.39 -11.09
CA GLN A 108 6.34 -10.71 -11.96
C GLN A 108 7.62 -10.71 -11.13
N ARG A 109 8.31 -11.85 -11.07
CA ARG A 109 9.61 -11.99 -10.40
C ARG A 109 10.75 -11.49 -11.30
N GLN A 110 11.86 -11.11 -10.67
CA GLN A 110 13.10 -10.71 -11.37
C GLN A 110 13.61 -11.80 -12.33
N ALA A 111 13.42 -13.08 -11.97
CA ALA A 111 13.78 -14.23 -12.80
C ALA A 111 12.83 -14.50 -13.99
N GLY A 112 11.83 -13.63 -14.23
CA GLY A 112 10.91 -13.72 -15.38
C GLY A 112 9.64 -14.54 -15.15
N CYS A 113 9.37 -14.96 -13.92
CA CYS A 113 8.23 -15.82 -13.59
C CYS A 113 7.05 -15.04 -13.06
N THR A 114 5.84 -15.43 -13.45
CA THR A 114 4.61 -14.89 -12.88
C THR A 114 4.04 -15.80 -11.82
N VAL A 115 3.53 -15.23 -10.73
CA VAL A 115 2.80 -15.95 -9.69
C VAL A 115 1.51 -15.20 -9.44
N VAL A 116 0.39 -15.93 -9.36
CA VAL A 116 -0.90 -15.38 -8.97
C VAL A 116 -1.22 -15.79 -7.55
N PHE A 117 -1.55 -14.84 -6.70
CA PHE A 117 -1.96 -15.11 -5.32
C PHE A 117 -3.02 -14.11 -4.83
N PRO A 118 -3.84 -14.51 -3.85
CA PRO A 118 -4.81 -13.61 -3.24
C PRO A 118 -4.15 -12.65 -2.24
N VAL A 119 -4.66 -11.42 -2.14
CA VAL A 119 -4.31 -10.45 -1.12
C VAL A 119 -5.58 -9.94 -0.47
N ASP A 120 -5.70 -10.19 0.83
CA ASP A 120 -6.86 -9.78 1.62
C ASP A 120 -6.56 -8.47 2.33
N LEU A 121 -7.51 -7.56 2.23
CA LEU A 121 -7.53 -6.31 2.94
C LEU A 121 -8.72 -6.29 3.88
N VAL A 122 -8.53 -5.65 5.02
CA VAL A 122 -9.57 -5.51 6.02
C VAL A 122 -9.79 -4.05 6.37
N ARG A 123 -11.06 -3.67 6.51
CA ARG A 123 -11.45 -2.37 7.02
C ARG A 123 -11.22 -2.35 8.53
N THR A 124 -10.38 -1.43 8.97
CA THR A 124 -10.07 -1.17 10.37
C THR A 124 -11.25 -0.50 11.09
N LYS A 125 -11.28 -0.59 12.42
CA LYS A 125 -12.29 0.11 13.25
C LYS A 125 -12.30 1.64 13.05
N ASN A 126 -11.20 2.22 12.61
CA ASN A 126 -11.07 3.66 12.34
C ASN A 126 -11.46 4.02 10.89
N GLY A 127 -12.03 3.09 10.12
CA GLY A 127 -12.57 3.30 8.78
C GLY A 127 -11.56 3.15 7.63
N GLY A 128 -10.26 3.19 7.92
CA GLY A 128 -9.18 2.95 6.95
C GLY A 128 -8.99 1.47 6.60
N TRP A 129 -8.19 1.19 5.59
CA TRP A 129 -7.88 -0.17 5.13
C TRP A 129 -6.42 -0.54 5.41
N VAL A 130 -6.19 -1.82 5.68
CA VAL A 130 -4.86 -2.43 5.79
C VAL A 130 -4.85 -3.77 5.07
N VAL A 131 -3.70 -4.18 4.56
CA VAL A 131 -3.44 -5.56 4.14
C VAL A 131 -3.48 -6.45 5.37
N ASN A 132 -4.31 -7.48 5.34
CA ASN A 132 -4.46 -8.46 6.39
C ASN A 132 -3.61 -9.71 6.10
N ASP A 133 -3.72 -10.24 4.89
CA ASP A 133 -3.00 -11.45 4.48
C ASP A 133 -2.58 -11.38 3.01
N VAL A 134 -1.42 -11.95 2.69
CA VAL A 134 -0.90 -12.15 1.33
C VAL A 134 -0.87 -13.63 0.94
N HIS A 135 -1.40 -14.50 1.79
CA HIS A 135 -1.53 -15.94 1.59
C HIS A 135 -0.21 -16.59 1.17
N LEU A 136 0.84 -16.39 1.97
CA LEU A 136 2.21 -16.86 1.67
C LEU A 136 2.27 -18.34 1.26
N GLY A 137 1.39 -19.19 1.81
CA GLY A 137 1.31 -20.61 1.47
C GLY A 137 0.91 -20.91 0.02
N SER A 138 0.32 -19.95 -0.69
CA SER A 138 -0.02 -20.05 -2.12
C SER A 138 1.12 -19.57 -3.03
N ILE A 139 2.16 -18.94 -2.48
CA ILE A 139 3.27 -18.36 -3.23
C ILE A 139 4.45 -19.36 -3.18
N PRO A 140 4.98 -19.80 -4.33
CA PRO A 140 6.18 -20.63 -4.37
C PRO A 140 7.38 -19.96 -3.69
N THR A 141 8.24 -20.73 -3.05
CA THR A 141 9.44 -20.19 -2.36
C THR A 141 10.27 -19.29 -3.28
N PRO A 142 10.72 -18.11 -2.84
CA PRO A 142 11.63 -17.25 -3.60
C PRO A 142 12.94 -17.97 -3.93
N GLY A 143 13.49 -17.71 -5.12
CA GLY A 143 14.79 -18.24 -5.53
C GLY A 143 14.77 -19.68 -6.05
N THR A 144 13.68 -20.43 -5.92
CA THR A 144 13.52 -21.68 -6.68
C THR A 144 13.40 -21.37 -8.16
N SER A 145 14.06 -22.15 -9.02
CA SER A 145 13.81 -22.07 -10.46
C SER A 145 12.32 -22.27 -10.72
N CYS A 146 11.78 -21.45 -11.60
CA CYS A 146 10.40 -21.60 -11.99
C CYS A 146 10.32 -22.84 -12.87
N ARG A 147 9.44 -23.78 -12.52
CA ARG A 147 9.11 -24.86 -13.43
C ARG A 147 8.35 -24.22 -14.60
N GLN A 148 8.98 -24.27 -15.77
CA GLN A 148 8.33 -24.00 -17.05
C GLN A 148 7.27 -25.08 -17.32
#